data_AF-A0A7S1PLV3-F1
#
_entry.id   AF-A0A7S1PLV3-F1
#
_cell.length_a   1.000
_cell.length_b   1.000
_cell.length_c   1.000
_cell.angle_alpha   90.00
_cell.angle_beta   90.00
_cell.angle_gamma   90.00
#
_symmetry.space_group_name_H-M   'P 1'
#
loop_
_entity.id
_entity.type
_entity.pdbx_description
1 polymer ?
#
loop_
_entity_poly.entity_id
_entity_poly.type
_entity_poly.pdbx_seq_one_letter_code
_entity_poly.pdbx_strand_id
1 'polypeptide(L)'
;MQVTEVTSKEFRKEHTMREILHYIFDFDSPDLYLKVRLLYHVLKGLWILLNVVATVGSCLVLVLQSMPEFYDPESDGGGLVFDVFGVAELLCVIFFTVDYCVRWYLTPLTSFEYFIDAHNMIDLLTTVPYYIQLILSASSADAAGFRVVFLLRTFRLIKLARYHPGLQMVLGTIRESADLLFLFLLLTLFIVVFSGTAFFYAERTRYDAGRGVWLRKCPLLEVERKPACDEQVSPYQSIPDAMYWAIVTITTVGYRGETPASEWGKVIGVLTASVGVLFFAAPATVLATNYKIARRRLASALAFKKIDVRTTAAMMAQERLKKEMTLADRHRNSNGRVGFTTKRKLKKVCEFTFEGFRRP
;
A
#
# COMPACT_ATOMS: atom_id res chain seq x y z
N MET A 1 19.72 3.14 1.45
CA MET A 1 20.91 3.05 2.32
C MET A 1 20.53 2.95 3.81
N GLN A 2 19.43 2.26 4.15
CA GLN A 2 18.92 2.15 5.54
C GLN A 2 18.78 0.69 6.03
N VAL A 3 19.30 -0.30 5.28
CA VAL A 3 19.11 -1.73 5.60
C VAL A 3 20.30 -2.31 6.39
N THR A 4 21.38 -1.54 6.56
CA THR A 4 22.65 -2.05 7.11
C THR A 4 22.89 -1.74 8.59
N GLU A 5 21.99 -1.02 9.28
CA GLU A 5 22.26 -0.57 10.67
C GLU A 5 21.46 -1.30 11.77
N VAL A 6 20.61 -2.27 11.41
CA VAL A 6 19.83 -3.05 12.41
C VAL A 6 20.55 -4.35 12.81
N THR A 7 21.64 -4.71 12.13
CA THR A 7 22.42 -5.92 12.41
C THR A 7 23.49 -5.67 13.48
N SER A 8 23.10 -5.53 14.74
CA SER A 8 23.95 -5.90 15.90
C SER A 8 23.26 -5.80 17.28
N LYS A 9 21.93 -5.70 17.39
CA LYS A 9 21.30 -5.86 18.71
C LYS A 9 21.40 -7.32 19.14
N GLU A 10 22.41 -7.59 19.97
CA GLU A 10 22.66 -8.82 20.70
C GLU A 10 21.35 -9.48 21.15
N PHE A 11 21.29 -10.80 20.97
CA PHE A 11 20.22 -11.66 21.46
C PHE A 11 20.20 -11.62 23.00
N ARG A 12 19.51 -10.62 23.58
CA ARG A 12 19.27 -10.55 25.03
C ARG A 12 18.25 -11.63 25.39
N LYS A 13 18.62 -12.54 26.30
CA LYS A 13 17.75 -13.66 26.74
C LYS A 13 16.49 -13.21 27.49
N GLU A 14 16.47 -11.99 28.00
CA GLU A 14 15.38 -11.43 28.81
C GLU A 14 14.85 -10.16 28.16
N HIS A 15 13.58 -10.23 27.73
CA HIS A 15 12.82 -9.11 27.20
C HIS A 15 11.78 -8.67 28.21
N THR A 16 11.55 -7.36 28.29
CA THR A 16 10.50 -6.80 29.15
C THR A 16 9.12 -7.09 28.54
N MET A 17 8.07 -7.16 29.37
CA MET A 17 6.70 -7.38 28.87
C MET A 17 6.28 -6.32 27.84
N ARG A 18 6.75 -5.08 27.99
CA ARG A 18 6.50 -3.98 27.03
C ARG A 18 7.06 -4.29 25.64
N GLU A 19 8.28 -4.82 25.57
CA GLU A 19 8.92 -5.22 24.30
C GLU A 19 8.18 -6.38 23.65
N ILE A 20 7.77 -7.38 24.43
CA ILE A 20 7.00 -8.52 23.92
C ILE A 20 5.66 -8.06 23.33
N LEU A 21 4.95 -7.18 24.02
CA LEU A 21 3.70 -6.60 23.53
C LEU A 21 3.94 -5.78 22.26
N HIS A 22 4.97 -4.92 22.23
CA HIS A 22 5.34 -4.18 21.02
C HIS A 22 5.51 -5.12 19.81
N TYR A 23 6.21 -6.25 19.96
CA TYR A 23 6.38 -7.22 18.86
C TYR A 23 5.09 -7.96 18.44
N ILE A 24 4.08 -8.04 19.31
CA ILE A 24 2.78 -8.62 18.98
C ILE A 24 1.91 -7.60 18.23
N PHE A 25 1.88 -6.35 18.71
CA PHE A 25 1.02 -5.30 18.18
C PHE A 25 1.59 -4.58 16.94
N ASP A 26 2.92 -4.56 16.79
CA ASP A 26 3.60 -3.95 15.66
C ASP A 26 3.91 -4.99 14.58
N PHE A 27 3.35 -4.77 13.39
CA PHE A 27 3.54 -5.66 12.25
C PHE A 27 4.99 -5.64 11.74
N ASP A 28 5.59 -4.45 11.70
CA ASP A 28 6.92 -4.20 11.12
C ASP A 28 8.05 -4.73 12.01
N SER A 29 7.70 -5.20 13.21
CA SER A 29 8.63 -5.89 14.08
C SER A 29 9.18 -7.19 13.45
N PRO A 30 10.50 -7.43 13.52
CA PRO A 30 11.12 -8.59 12.91
C PRO A 30 10.59 -9.91 13.51
N ASP A 31 9.96 -10.74 12.69
CA ASP A 31 9.42 -12.07 13.06
C ASP A 31 10.45 -13.05 13.66
N LEU A 32 11.75 -12.70 13.58
CA LEU A 32 12.84 -13.52 14.06
C LEU A 32 12.74 -13.82 15.57
N TYR A 33 12.14 -12.92 16.35
CA TYR A 33 12.00 -13.05 17.81
C TYR A 33 10.78 -13.90 18.22
N LEU A 34 9.68 -13.86 17.45
CA LEU A 34 8.45 -14.61 17.76
C LEU A 34 8.50 -16.09 17.40
N LYS A 35 9.48 -16.52 16.59
CA LYS A 35 9.63 -17.94 16.20
C LYS A 35 9.97 -18.88 17.37
N VAL A 36 10.39 -18.33 18.51
CA VAL A 36 10.79 -19.13 19.68
C VAL A 36 9.57 -19.62 20.48
N ARG A 37 8.43 -18.91 20.43
CA ARG A 37 7.21 -19.28 21.15
C ARG A 37 5.99 -19.21 20.24
N LEU A 38 5.45 -20.39 19.90
CA LEU A 38 4.24 -20.55 19.08
C LEU A 38 3.10 -19.63 19.52
N LEU A 39 2.90 -19.49 20.83
CA LEU A 39 1.86 -18.64 21.41
C LEU A 39 1.91 -17.20 20.88
N TYR A 40 3.08 -16.56 20.86
CA TYR A 40 3.19 -15.17 20.41
C TYR A 40 2.93 -15.04 18.91
N HIS A 41 3.37 -16.02 18.12
CA HIS A 41 3.09 -16.05 16.68
C HIS A 41 1.59 -16.17 16.40
N VAL A 42 0.89 -17.03 17.14
CA VAL A 42 -0.57 -17.16 17.07
C VAL A 42 -1.26 -15.87 17.50
N LEU A 43 -0.82 -15.24 18.59
CA LEU A 43 -1.38 -13.96 19.08
C LEU A 43 -1.19 -12.82 18.07
N LYS A 44 0.00 -12.70 17.46
CA LYS A 44 0.26 -11.71 16.38
C LYS A 44 -0.66 -11.97 15.19
N GLY A 45 -0.79 -13.23 14.76
CA GLY A 45 -1.69 -13.62 13.66
C GLY A 45 -3.16 -13.31 13.95
N LEU A 46 -3.63 -13.60 15.17
CA LEU A 46 -4.99 -13.29 15.63
C LEU A 46 -5.23 -11.77 15.66
N TRP A 47 -4.27 -10.99 16.14
CA TRP A 47 -4.37 -9.53 16.19
C TRP A 47 -4.45 -8.89 14.79
N ILE A 48 -3.64 -9.40 13.85
CA ILE A 48 -3.69 -9.00 12.44
C ILE A 48 -5.05 -9.36 11.84
N LEU A 49 -5.54 -10.59 12.05
CA LEU A 49 -6.83 -11.03 11.57
C LEU A 49 -7.96 -10.15 12.11
N LEU A 50 -7.93 -9.82 13.40
CA LEU A 50 -8.90 -8.93 14.02
C LEU A 50 -8.91 -7.54 13.38
N ASN A 51 -7.73 -6.96 13.14
CA ASN A 51 -7.61 -5.66 12.46
C ASN A 51 -8.13 -5.70 11.01
N VAL A 52 -7.81 -6.76 10.27
CA VAL A 52 -8.31 -6.95 8.89
C VAL A 52 -9.83 -7.09 8.88
N VAL A 53 -10.40 -7.93 9.75
CA VAL A 53 -11.85 -8.12 9.86
C VAL A 53 -12.54 -6.81 10.24
N ALA A 54 -12.01 -6.07 11.22
CA ALA A 54 -12.55 -4.77 11.61
C ALA A 54 -12.51 -3.76 10.44
N THR A 55 -11.41 -3.74 9.68
CA THR A 55 -11.24 -2.83 8.54
C THR A 55 -12.20 -3.17 7.41
N VAL A 56 -12.31 -4.45 7.04
CA VAL A 56 -13.26 -4.91 6.01
C VAL A 56 -14.70 -4.67 6.46
N GLY A 57 -15.05 -5.00 7.71
CA GLY A 57 -16.37 -4.74 8.28
C GLY A 57 -16.74 -3.26 8.25
N SER A 58 -15.82 -2.38 8.64
CA SER A 58 -16.00 -0.94 8.57
C SER A 58 -16.22 -0.44 7.13
N CYS A 59 -15.53 -1.03 6.14
CA CYS A 59 -15.75 -0.70 4.73
C CYS A 59 -17.10 -1.21 4.21
N LEU A 60 -17.53 -2.39 4.64
CA LEU A 60 -18.85 -2.93 4.30
C LEU A 60 -19.97 -2.04 4.84
N VAL A 61 -19.84 -1.53 6.07
CA VAL A 61 -20.80 -0.55 6.63
C VAL A 61 -20.95 0.67 5.72
N LEU A 62 -19.83 1.23 5.23
CA LEU A 62 -19.87 2.37 4.30
C LEU A 62 -20.51 2.03 2.95
N VAL A 63 -20.25 0.84 2.41
CA VAL A 63 -20.86 0.38 1.15
C VAL A 63 -22.36 0.19 1.32
N LEU A 64 -22.81 -0.31 2.47
CA LEU A 64 -24.25 -0.46 2.76
C LEU A 64 -24.91 0.91 2.94
N GLN A 65 -24.27 1.84 3.66
CA GLN A 65 -24.78 3.19 3.88
C GLN A 65 -24.90 4.01 2.58
N SER A 66 -24.11 3.69 1.55
CA SER A 66 -24.21 4.37 0.25
C SER A 66 -25.39 3.89 -0.61
N MET A 67 -26.06 2.80 -0.23
CA MET A 67 -27.23 2.31 -0.96
C MET A 67 -28.45 3.16 -0.61
N PRO A 68 -29.27 3.55 -1.60
CA PRO A 68 -30.45 4.40 -1.38
C PRO A 68 -31.50 3.73 -0.47
N GLU A 69 -31.52 2.40 -0.43
CA GLU A 69 -32.41 1.60 0.42
C GLU A 69 -32.15 1.78 1.92
N PHE A 70 -30.90 2.10 2.28
CA PHE A 70 -30.47 2.31 3.67
C PHE A 70 -30.15 3.79 3.96
N TYR A 71 -30.49 4.69 3.03
CA TYR A 71 -30.24 6.11 3.19
C TYR A 71 -31.27 6.75 4.13
N ASP A 72 -30.79 7.23 5.27
CA ASP A 72 -31.58 8.02 6.22
C ASP A 72 -31.13 9.49 6.19
N PRO A 73 -31.96 10.44 5.76
CA PRO A 73 -31.58 11.85 5.67
C PRO A 73 -31.25 12.50 7.02
N GLU A 74 -31.73 11.95 8.15
CA GLU A 74 -31.35 12.45 9.49
C GLU A 74 -29.93 12.03 9.89
N SER A 75 -29.42 10.93 9.32
CA SER A 75 -28.07 10.40 9.56
C SER A 75 -26.96 11.15 8.81
N ASP A 76 -27.31 11.90 7.76
CA ASP A 76 -26.35 12.55 6.85
C ASP A 76 -25.72 13.83 7.46
N GLY A 77 -26.31 14.36 8.53
CA GLY A 77 -25.88 15.57 9.24
C GLY A 77 -24.62 15.42 10.09
N GLY A 78 -24.04 14.22 10.17
CA GLY A 78 -22.78 13.97 10.87
C GLY A 78 -22.81 14.11 12.39
N GLY A 79 -23.98 14.32 12.98
CA GLY A 79 -24.20 14.21 14.42
C GLY A 79 -24.10 12.76 14.90
N LEU A 80 -24.01 12.57 16.22
CA LEU A 80 -24.04 11.26 16.84
C LEU A 80 -25.46 10.66 16.74
N VAL A 81 -25.77 10.07 15.59
CA VAL A 81 -27.01 9.31 15.38
C VAL A 81 -26.76 7.88 15.83
N PHE A 82 -27.59 7.37 16.74
CA PHE A 82 -27.49 6.01 17.28
C PHE A 82 -28.27 5.01 16.40
N ASP A 83 -28.11 5.13 15.08
CA ASP A 83 -28.58 4.12 14.15
C ASP A 83 -27.61 2.92 14.11
N VAL A 84 -28.02 1.82 13.50
CA VAL A 84 -27.22 0.58 13.46
C VAL A 84 -25.87 0.83 12.76
N PHE A 85 -25.84 1.65 11.71
CA PHE A 85 -24.61 1.94 10.98
C PHE A 85 -23.71 2.93 11.72
N GLY A 86 -24.26 3.97 12.34
CA GLY A 86 -23.52 4.91 13.19
C GLY A 86 -22.88 4.24 14.40
N VAL A 87 -23.60 3.34 15.08
CA VAL A 87 -23.05 2.55 16.19
C VAL A 87 -21.92 1.62 15.70
N ALA A 88 -22.12 0.93 14.56
CA ALA A 88 -21.10 0.07 13.99
C ALA A 88 -19.83 0.85 13.62
N GLU A 89 -19.98 2.05 13.05
CA GLU A 89 -18.86 2.93 12.74
C GLU A 89 -18.14 3.43 14.00
N LEU A 90 -18.87 3.89 15.01
CA LEU A 90 -18.32 4.31 16.28
C LEU A 90 -17.50 3.19 16.94
N LEU A 91 -18.01 1.96 16.96
CA LEU A 91 -17.28 0.81 17.50
C LEU A 91 -15.99 0.53 16.72
N CYS A 92 -16.01 0.63 15.38
CA CYS A 92 -14.81 0.48 14.55
C CYS A 92 -13.78 1.58 14.83
N VAL A 93 -14.22 2.84 14.96
CA VAL A 93 -13.35 3.98 15.25
C VAL A 93 -12.73 3.85 16.63
N ILE A 94 -13.52 3.48 17.66
CA ILE A 94 -13.00 3.21 19.00
C ILE A 94 -11.94 2.11 18.94
N PHE A 95 -12.20 1.01 18.22
CA PHE A 95 -11.23 -0.06 18.06
C PHE A 95 -9.91 0.44 17.42
N PHE A 96 -9.97 1.23 16.34
CA PHE A 96 -8.77 1.77 15.69
C PHE A 96 -8.03 2.79 16.54
N THR A 97 -8.74 3.65 17.28
CA THR A 97 -8.13 4.58 18.22
C THR A 97 -7.38 3.84 19.32
N VAL A 98 -7.99 2.80 19.91
CA VAL A 98 -7.33 1.97 20.93
C VAL A 98 -6.11 1.25 20.34
N ASP A 99 -6.24 0.63 19.17
CA ASP A 99 -5.13 -0.03 18.45
C ASP A 99 -3.96 0.95 18.21
N TYR A 100 -4.26 2.18 17.78
CA TYR A 100 -3.26 3.22 17.56
C TYR A 100 -2.58 3.69 18.85
N CYS A 101 -3.37 3.97 19.90
CA CYS A 101 -2.86 4.40 21.21
C CYS A 101 -2.00 3.33 21.88
N VAL A 102 -2.39 2.05 21.79
CA VAL A 102 -1.62 0.92 22.32
C VAL A 102 -0.28 0.81 21.59
N ARG A 103 -0.26 0.90 20.25
CA ARG A 103 1.00 0.89 19.48
C ARG A 103 1.90 2.07 19.84
N TRP A 104 1.34 3.27 19.98
CA TRP A 104 2.09 4.46 20.41
C TRP A 104 2.69 4.30 21.81
N TYR A 105 1.95 3.74 22.77
CA TYR A 105 2.46 3.53 24.13
C TYR A 105 3.56 2.45 24.18
N LEU A 106 3.44 1.41 23.37
CA LEU A 106 4.36 0.28 23.36
C LEU A 106 5.63 0.52 22.54
N THR A 107 5.62 1.47 21.60
CA THR A 107 6.75 1.73 20.71
C THR A 107 8.02 2.14 21.46
N PRO A 108 9.20 1.68 21.04
CA PRO A 108 10.48 2.17 21.54
C PRO A 108 10.88 3.52 20.91
N LEU A 109 10.18 3.97 19.85
CA LEU A 109 10.45 5.22 19.16
C LEU A 109 10.07 6.42 20.03
N THR A 110 10.66 7.58 19.72
CA THR A 110 10.13 8.84 20.27
C THR A 110 8.74 9.12 19.71
N SER A 111 7.90 9.86 20.45
CA SER A 111 6.56 10.21 19.98
C SER A 111 6.60 10.89 18.62
N PHE A 112 7.55 11.81 18.40
CA PHE A 112 7.69 12.53 17.14
C PHE A 112 8.00 11.60 15.95
N GLU A 113 8.95 10.69 16.11
CA GLU A 113 9.27 9.69 15.07
C GLU A 113 8.07 8.78 14.78
N TYR A 114 7.32 8.40 15.80
CA TYR A 114 6.13 7.56 15.63
C TYR A 114 5.06 8.24 14.78
N PHE A 115 4.78 9.53 15.01
CA PHE A 115 3.75 10.28 14.26
C PHE A 115 4.15 10.61 12.82
N ILE A 116 5.45 10.70 12.52
CA ILE A 116 5.97 10.97 11.16
C ILE A 116 6.12 9.69 10.33
N ASP A 117 6.18 8.52 10.96
CA ASP A 117 6.26 7.26 10.22
C ASP A 117 5.06 7.08 9.28
N ALA A 118 5.34 6.72 8.02
CA ALA A 118 4.33 6.65 6.97
C ALA A 118 3.20 5.65 7.29
N HIS A 119 3.50 4.52 7.95
CA HIS A 119 2.48 3.52 8.28
C HIS A 119 1.57 4.00 9.42
N ASN A 120 2.15 4.68 10.41
CA ASN A 120 1.38 5.25 11.52
C ASN A 120 0.55 6.46 11.08
N MET A 121 1.07 7.27 10.14
CA MET A 121 0.32 8.38 9.57
C MET A 121 -0.90 7.89 8.79
N ILE A 122 -0.84 6.72 8.13
CA ILE A 122 -2.02 6.08 7.53
C ILE A 122 -3.04 5.72 8.62
N ASP A 123 -2.63 5.05 9.70
CA ASP A 123 -3.55 4.70 10.80
C ASP A 123 -4.23 5.97 11.39
N LEU A 124 -3.48 7.06 11.54
CA LEU A 124 -4.01 8.34 11.99
C LEU A 124 -5.01 8.95 10.98
N LEU A 125 -4.62 9.05 9.70
CA LEU A 125 -5.45 9.60 8.62
C LEU A 125 -6.77 8.84 8.46
N THR A 126 -6.80 7.55 8.80
CA THR A 126 -7.99 6.71 8.68
C THR A 126 -8.95 6.81 9.87
N THR A 127 -8.47 7.29 11.01
CA THR A 127 -9.24 7.36 12.26
C THR A 127 -9.74 8.78 12.54
N VAL A 128 -8.93 9.79 12.19
CA VAL A 128 -9.22 11.22 12.39
C VAL A 128 -10.50 11.74 11.69
N PRO A 129 -10.91 11.29 10.49
CA PRO A 129 -12.08 11.84 9.80
C PRO A 129 -13.38 11.79 10.62
N TYR A 130 -13.59 10.72 11.40
CA TYR A 130 -14.76 10.60 12.28
C TYR A 130 -14.75 11.67 13.38
N TYR A 131 -13.60 11.91 14.01
CA TYR A 131 -13.46 12.94 15.05
C TYR A 131 -13.61 14.35 14.49
N ILE A 132 -13.05 14.61 13.30
CA ILE A 132 -13.25 15.88 12.59
C ILE A 132 -14.74 16.12 12.36
N GLN A 133 -15.46 15.10 11.86
CA GLN A 133 -16.89 15.20 11.63
C GLN A 133 -17.69 15.44 12.90
N LEU A 134 -17.36 14.76 14.01
CA LEU A 134 -18.02 14.97 15.29
C LEU A 134 -17.87 16.42 15.77
N ILE A 135 -16.66 16.99 15.69
CA ILE A 135 -16.40 18.39 16.07
C ILE A 135 -17.14 19.37 15.14
N LEU A 136 -17.15 19.07 13.84
CA LEU A 136 -17.79 19.90 12.84
C LEU A 136 -19.31 19.86 12.95
N SER A 137 -19.93 18.73 13.29
CA SER A 137 -21.37 18.61 13.54
C SER A 137 -21.83 19.37 14.79
N ALA A 138 -20.94 19.54 15.78
CA ALA A 138 -21.20 20.36 16.96
C ALA A 138 -21.08 21.86 16.66
N SER A 139 -20.44 22.21 15.55
CA SER A 139 -20.36 23.57 15.02
C SER A 139 -21.50 23.75 14.02
N SER A 140 -22.30 24.81 14.10
CA SER A 140 -23.41 25.08 13.17
C SER A 140 -22.97 25.47 11.74
N ALA A 141 -21.81 24.96 11.31
CA ALA A 141 -21.19 25.21 10.02
C ALA A 141 -21.82 24.35 8.91
N ASP A 142 -21.78 24.87 7.69
CA ASP A 142 -22.56 24.38 6.55
C ASP A 142 -22.16 22.96 6.13
N ALA A 143 -23.14 22.04 6.10
CA ALA A 143 -22.93 20.59 5.98
C ALA A 143 -22.35 20.14 4.63
N ALA A 144 -22.45 20.97 3.59
CA ALA A 144 -22.01 20.63 2.24
C ALA A 144 -20.48 20.40 2.14
N GLY A 145 -19.69 21.19 2.88
CA GLY A 145 -18.23 21.02 2.94
C GLY A 145 -17.78 19.74 3.67
N PHE A 146 -18.65 19.16 4.49
CA PHE A 146 -18.34 17.94 5.26
C PHE A 146 -18.45 16.67 4.43
N ARG A 147 -19.11 16.69 3.27
CA ARG A 147 -19.23 15.53 2.37
C ARG A 147 -17.87 14.96 1.94
N VAL A 148 -16.87 15.81 1.80
CA VAL A 148 -15.51 15.41 1.45
C VAL A 148 -14.84 14.62 2.58
N VAL A 149 -15.19 14.88 3.85
CA VAL A 149 -14.64 14.18 5.02
C VAL A 149 -15.07 12.71 5.02
N PHE A 150 -16.26 12.39 4.49
CA PHE A 150 -16.72 11.01 4.34
C PHE A 150 -15.86 10.22 3.35
N LEU A 151 -15.34 10.86 2.29
CA LEU A 151 -14.42 10.20 1.36
C LEU A 151 -13.14 9.78 2.06
N LEU A 152 -12.67 10.55 3.06
CA LEU A 152 -11.46 10.22 3.81
C LEU A 152 -11.59 8.89 4.57
N ARG A 153 -12.82 8.46 4.93
CA ARG A 153 -13.07 7.17 5.58
C ARG A 153 -12.71 5.99 4.68
N THR A 154 -12.80 6.13 3.35
CA THR A 154 -12.39 5.07 2.40
C THR A 154 -10.89 4.78 2.44
N PHE A 155 -10.08 5.75 2.89
CA PHE A 155 -8.64 5.55 3.04
C PHE A 155 -8.29 4.45 4.05
N ARG A 156 -9.22 4.00 4.90
CA ARG A 156 -8.99 2.86 5.81
C ARG A 156 -8.66 1.57 5.07
N LEU A 157 -9.06 1.43 3.80
CA LEU A 157 -8.61 0.32 2.95
C LEU A 157 -7.09 0.31 2.75
N ILE A 158 -6.43 1.48 2.77
CA ILE A 158 -4.98 1.60 2.67
C ILE A 158 -4.30 0.98 3.90
N LYS A 159 -4.96 0.97 5.08
CA LYS A 159 -4.45 0.28 6.27
C LYS A 159 -4.19 -1.21 6.00
N LEU A 160 -4.94 -1.85 5.11
CA LEU A 160 -4.71 -3.26 4.73
C LEU A 160 -3.35 -3.48 4.06
N ALA A 161 -2.76 -2.45 3.45
CA ALA A 161 -1.49 -2.55 2.76
C ALA A 161 -0.32 -2.89 3.68
N ARG A 162 -0.39 -2.52 4.96
CA ARG A 162 0.66 -2.87 5.92
C ARG A 162 0.69 -4.36 6.22
N TYR A 163 -0.46 -5.05 6.21
CA TYR A 163 -0.53 -6.45 6.61
C TYR A 163 -0.13 -7.41 5.48
N HIS A 164 0.00 -6.92 4.24
CA HIS A 164 0.38 -7.74 3.09
C HIS A 164 1.81 -7.42 2.64
N PRO A 165 2.80 -8.31 2.89
CA PRO A 165 4.20 -8.10 2.49
C PRO A 165 4.37 -7.81 0.99
N GLY A 166 3.49 -8.38 0.15
CA GLY A 166 3.51 -8.10 -1.29
C GLY A 166 3.14 -6.66 -1.63
N LEU A 167 2.24 -6.03 -0.87
CA LEU A 167 1.82 -4.64 -1.12
C LEU A 167 2.86 -3.66 -0.56
N GLN A 168 3.50 -3.99 0.56
CA GLN A 168 4.68 -3.26 1.06
C GLN A 168 5.83 -3.24 0.03
N MET A 169 6.10 -4.36 -0.65
CA MET A 169 7.08 -4.39 -1.74
C MET A 169 6.67 -3.47 -2.91
N VAL A 170 5.39 -3.47 -3.29
CA VAL A 170 4.90 -2.58 -4.35
C VAL A 170 5.08 -1.11 -3.95
N LEU A 171 4.68 -0.72 -2.74
CA LEU A 171 4.87 0.65 -2.23
C LEU A 171 6.35 1.05 -2.18
N GLY A 172 7.22 0.14 -1.74
CA GLY A 172 8.67 0.34 -1.78
C GLY A 172 9.19 0.56 -3.20
N THR A 173 8.70 -0.20 -4.18
CA THR A 173 9.12 -0.05 -5.59
C THR A 173 8.62 1.24 -6.22
N ILE A 174 7.44 1.72 -5.83
CA ILE A 174 6.93 3.04 -6.25
C ILE A 174 7.85 4.13 -5.70
N ARG A 175 8.24 4.04 -4.42
CA ARG A 175 9.18 4.99 -3.80
C ARG A 175 10.55 4.98 -4.48
N GLU A 176 11.08 3.80 -4.80
CA GLU A 176 12.35 3.69 -5.57
C GLU A 176 12.23 4.22 -7.00
N SER A 177 11.01 4.23 -7.56
CA SER A 177 10.74 4.71 -8.92
C SER A 177 10.24 6.17 -8.97
N ALA A 178 10.19 6.87 -7.83
CA ALA A 178 9.48 8.13 -7.69
C ALA A 178 9.98 9.23 -8.65
N ASP A 179 11.30 9.38 -8.81
CA ASP A 179 11.88 10.40 -9.70
C ASP A 179 11.47 10.19 -11.17
N LEU A 180 11.47 8.93 -11.62
CA LEU A 180 11.04 8.54 -12.96
C LEU A 180 9.54 8.73 -13.12
N LEU A 181 8.74 8.29 -12.14
CA LEU A 181 7.28 8.46 -12.17
C LEU A 181 6.87 9.94 -12.15
N PHE A 182 7.61 10.79 -11.44
CA PHE A 182 7.40 12.23 -11.43
C PHE A 182 7.67 12.85 -12.81
N LEU A 183 8.76 12.44 -13.48
CA LEU A 183 9.03 12.83 -14.86
C LEU A 183 7.89 12.39 -15.81
N PHE A 184 7.41 11.15 -15.69
CA PHE A 184 6.26 10.67 -16.47
C PHE A 184 4.99 11.48 -16.19
N LEU A 185 4.75 11.89 -14.95
CA LEU A 185 3.62 12.73 -14.57
C LEU A 185 3.70 14.12 -15.22
N LEU A 186 4.87 14.76 -15.19
CA LEU A 186 5.09 16.05 -15.85
C LEU A 186 4.89 15.96 -17.37
N LEU A 187 5.41 14.91 -18.01
CA LEU A 187 5.23 14.67 -19.44
C LEU A 187 3.77 14.34 -19.78
N THR A 188 3.06 13.59 -18.94
CA THR A 188 1.62 13.33 -19.11
C THR A 188 0.83 14.63 -19.04
N LEU A 189 1.12 15.49 -18.06
CA LEU A 189 0.49 16.80 -17.94
C LEU A 189 0.70 17.64 -19.20
N PHE A 190 1.93 17.66 -19.73
CA PHE A 190 2.23 18.35 -20.98
C PHE A 190 1.41 17.80 -22.16
N ILE A 191 1.37 16.47 -22.34
CA ILE A 191 0.61 15.83 -23.42
C ILE A 191 -0.89 16.15 -23.28
N VAL A 192 -1.45 16.06 -22.06
CA VAL A 192 -2.87 16.33 -21.78
C VAL A 192 -3.22 17.79 -22.06
N VAL A 193 -2.41 18.75 -21.59
CA VAL A 193 -2.66 20.17 -21.82
C VAL A 193 -2.52 20.51 -23.30
N PHE A 194 -1.50 19.99 -23.97
CA PHE A 194 -1.25 20.24 -25.39
C PHE A 194 -2.37 19.66 -26.28
N SER A 195 -2.70 18.38 -26.09
CA SER A 195 -3.76 17.71 -26.85
C SER A 195 -5.15 18.29 -26.53
N GLY A 196 -5.47 18.55 -25.26
CA GLY A 196 -6.73 19.18 -24.86
C GLY A 196 -6.89 20.58 -25.45
N THR A 197 -5.82 21.39 -25.47
CA THR A 197 -5.84 22.71 -26.12
C THR A 197 -6.06 22.56 -27.63
N ALA A 198 -5.26 21.75 -28.32
CA ALA A 198 -5.38 21.55 -29.77
C ALA A 198 -6.80 21.07 -30.14
N PHE A 199 -7.34 20.14 -29.36
CA PHE A 199 -8.67 19.59 -29.57
C PHE A 199 -9.79 20.62 -29.33
N PHE A 200 -9.70 21.41 -28.25
CA PHE A 200 -10.65 22.49 -27.95
C PHE A 200 -10.75 23.48 -29.12
N TYR A 201 -9.61 23.92 -29.66
CA TYR A 201 -9.58 24.84 -30.79
C TYR A 201 -10.06 24.20 -32.10
N ALA A 202 -9.87 22.90 -32.29
CA ALA A 202 -10.31 22.18 -33.48
C ALA A 202 -11.83 21.91 -33.50
N GLU A 203 -12.43 21.63 -32.34
CA GLU A 203 -13.85 21.29 -32.22
C GLU A 203 -14.76 22.52 -32.11
N ARG A 204 -14.29 23.63 -31.53
CA ARG A 204 -15.10 24.83 -31.38
C ARG A 204 -15.31 25.56 -32.71
N THR A 205 -16.50 26.12 -32.90
CA THR A 205 -16.87 26.86 -34.11
C THR A 205 -17.07 28.35 -33.81
N ARG A 206 -18.24 28.72 -33.25
CA ARG A 206 -18.56 30.08 -32.83
C ARG A 206 -18.98 30.12 -31.36
N TYR A 207 -18.93 31.32 -30.79
CA TYR A 207 -19.42 31.60 -29.45
C TYR A 207 -20.83 32.20 -29.55
N ASP A 208 -21.80 31.59 -28.86
CA ASP A 208 -23.15 32.13 -28.73
C ASP A 208 -23.20 33.07 -27.52
N ALA A 209 -23.17 34.38 -27.79
CA ALA A 209 -23.20 35.41 -26.75
C ALA A 209 -24.52 35.44 -25.96
N GLY A 210 -25.64 34.98 -26.55
CA GLY A 210 -26.93 34.96 -25.86
C GLY A 210 -27.02 33.88 -24.80
N ARG A 211 -26.30 32.77 -25.00
CA ARG A 211 -26.28 31.62 -24.07
C ARG A 211 -25.00 31.52 -23.26
N GLY A 212 -23.95 32.24 -23.65
CA GLY A 212 -22.64 32.20 -23.00
C GLY A 212 -21.89 30.88 -23.23
N VAL A 213 -22.10 30.22 -24.38
CA VAL A 213 -21.56 28.88 -24.66
C VAL A 213 -20.85 28.79 -26.01
N TRP A 214 -19.84 27.92 -26.07
CA TRP A 214 -19.20 27.50 -27.30
C TRP A 214 -20.06 26.47 -28.04
N LEU A 215 -20.17 26.63 -29.36
CA LEU A 215 -20.84 25.70 -30.25
C LEU A 215 -19.81 24.84 -31.00
N ARG A 216 -20.24 23.65 -31.43
CA ARG A 216 -19.47 22.75 -32.29
C ARG A 216 -20.34 22.17 -33.41
N LYS A 217 -19.70 21.60 -34.43
CA LYS A 217 -20.39 20.81 -35.46
C LYS A 217 -21.05 19.57 -34.84
N CYS A 218 -22.22 19.20 -35.34
CA CYS A 218 -22.86 17.96 -34.88
C CYS A 218 -22.13 16.73 -35.43
N PRO A 219 -21.96 15.66 -34.63
CA PRO A 219 -21.43 14.40 -35.13
C PRO A 219 -22.36 13.82 -36.20
N LEU A 220 -21.78 13.09 -37.15
CA LEU A 220 -22.55 12.40 -38.20
C LEU A 220 -23.36 11.26 -37.58
N LEU A 221 -24.64 11.17 -37.92
CA LEU A 221 -25.45 10.00 -37.58
C LEU A 221 -24.92 8.80 -38.38
N GLU A 222 -24.43 7.77 -37.67
CA GLU A 222 -23.83 6.57 -38.27
C GLU A 222 -24.76 5.87 -39.28
N VAL A 223 -26.08 5.96 -39.07
CA VAL A 223 -27.10 5.28 -39.89
C VAL A 223 -27.40 6.03 -41.20
N GLU A 224 -27.39 7.37 -41.20
CA GLU A 224 -27.85 8.17 -42.34
C GLU A 224 -26.73 8.96 -43.05
N ARG A 225 -25.51 8.99 -42.48
CA ARG A 225 -24.40 9.84 -42.96
C ARG A 225 -24.79 11.32 -43.16
N LYS A 226 -25.78 11.79 -42.40
CA LYS A 226 -26.22 13.19 -42.36
C LYS A 226 -25.95 13.77 -40.98
N PRO A 227 -25.59 15.06 -40.88
CA PRO A 227 -25.47 15.72 -39.60
C PRO A 227 -26.88 15.81 -38.96
N ALA A 228 -26.98 15.45 -37.67
CA ALA A 228 -28.24 15.54 -36.92
C ALA A 228 -28.77 16.98 -36.81
N CYS A 229 -27.86 17.95 -36.91
CA CYS A 229 -28.06 19.38 -36.79
C CYS A 229 -26.85 20.10 -37.40
N ASP A 230 -26.97 21.40 -37.70
CA ASP A 230 -25.81 22.17 -38.18
C ASP A 230 -24.78 22.37 -37.07
N GLU A 231 -25.25 22.84 -35.91
CA GLU A 231 -24.42 23.09 -34.72
C GLU A 231 -25.16 22.67 -33.44
N GLN A 232 -24.39 22.26 -32.45
CA GLN A 232 -24.87 21.94 -31.10
C GLN A 232 -23.95 22.57 -30.06
N VAL A 233 -24.42 22.63 -28.81
CA VAL A 233 -23.59 23.06 -27.68
C VAL A 233 -22.39 22.12 -27.56
N SER A 234 -21.19 22.69 -27.52
CA SER A 234 -19.97 21.91 -27.32
C SER A 234 -19.97 21.29 -25.91
N PRO A 235 -19.66 20.01 -25.74
CA PRO A 235 -19.39 19.47 -24.40
C PRO A 235 -18.10 20.05 -23.81
N TYR A 236 -17.22 20.62 -24.66
CA TYR A 236 -15.97 21.25 -24.25
C TYR A 236 -16.17 22.76 -24.22
N GLN A 237 -16.50 23.31 -23.05
CA GLN A 237 -16.70 24.76 -22.85
C GLN A 237 -15.41 25.46 -22.43
N SER A 238 -14.44 24.70 -21.92
CA SER A 238 -13.13 25.17 -21.49
C SER A 238 -12.02 24.19 -21.87
N ILE A 239 -10.76 24.63 -21.79
CA ILE A 239 -9.61 23.75 -22.00
C ILE A 239 -9.59 22.59 -20.98
N PRO A 240 -9.87 22.78 -19.67
CA PRO A 240 -10.00 21.68 -18.72
C PRO A 240 -11.02 20.61 -19.12
N ASP A 241 -12.15 20.99 -19.72
CA ASP A 241 -13.15 20.01 -20.21
C ASP A 241 -12.56 19.17 -21.36
N ALA A 242 -11.80 19.79 -22.26
CA ALA A 242 -11.08 19.08 -23.31
C ALA A 242 -9.87 18.27 -22.80
N MET A 243 -9.27 18.65 -21.66
CA MET A 243 -8.23 17.87 -21.01
C MET A 243 -8.77 16.55 -20.48
N TYR A 244 -10.02 16.51 -20.01
CA TYR A 244 -10.68 15.25 -19.63
C TYR A 244 -10.79 14.29 -20.83
N TRP A 245 -11.24 14.79 -21.98
CA TRP A 245 -11.21 14.03 -23.24
C TRP A 245 -9.81 13.50 -23.58
N ALA A 246 -8.79 14.36 -23.44
CA ALA A 246 -7.40 13.97 -23.71
C ALA A 246 -6.95 12.83 -22.78
N ILE A 247 -7.23 12.91 -21.48
CA ILE A 247 -6.92 11.87 -20.49
C ILE A 247 -7.60 10.54 -20.86
N VAL A 248 -8.89 10.58 -21.19
CA VAL A 248 -9.68 9.40 -21.59
C VAL A 248 -9.13 8.79 -22.90
N THR A 249 -8.63 9.62 -23.81
CA THR A 249 -8.07 9.18 -25.10
C THR A 249 -6.68 8.57 -24.95
N ILE A 250 -5.75 9.21 -24.21
CA ILE A 250 -4.40 8.68 -24.00
C ILE A 250 -4.40 7.38 -23.16
N THR A 251 -5.40 7.21 -22.30
CA THR A 251 -5.61 5.99 -21.50
C THR A 251 -6.42 4.92 -22.23
N THR A 252 -6.83 5.18 -23.48
CA THR A 252 -7.61 4.25 -24.33
C THR A 252 -8.96 3.82 -23.76
N VAL A 253 -9.55 4.62 -22.85
CA VAL A 253 -10.86 4.33 -22.23
C VAL A 253 -12.02 4.64 -23.19
N GLY A 254 -12.04 5.84 -23.77
CA GLY A 254 -13.00 6.27 -24.81
C GLY A 254 -14.49 6.24 -24.41
N TYR A 255 -14.97 7.25 -23.66
CA TYR A 255 -16.41 7.38 -23.36
C TYR A 255 -17.23 7.88 -24.56
N ARG A 256 -18.47 7.39 -24.68
CA ARG A 256 -19.36 7.62 -25.84
C ARG A 256 -19.89 9.06 -26.01
N GLY A 257 -19.65 9.96 -25.05
CA GLY A 257 -20.16 11.35 -25.07
C GLY A 257 -19.19 12.38 -25.66
N GLU A 258 -17.91 12.03 -25.78
CA GLU A 258 -16.82 12.97 -26.03
C GLU A 258 -16.01 12.56 -27.27
N THR A 259 -16.68 12.45 -28.40
CA THR A 259 -16.01 12.12 -29.67
C THR A 259 -15.84 13.38 -30.54
N PRO A 260 -14.74 13.47 -31.31
CA PRO A 260 -14.58 14.54 -32.28
C PRO A 260 -15.67 14.51 -33.34
N ALA A 261 -16.29 15.65 -33.60
CA ALA A 261 -17.19 15.84 -34.72
C ALA A 261 -16.46 16.39 -35.95
N SER A 262 -15.42 17.21 -35.75
CA SER A 262 -14.64 17.82 -36.83
C SER A 262 -13.60 16.86 -37.42
N GLU A 263 -13.25 17.05 -38.69
CA GLU A 263 -12.19 16.26 -39.33
C GLU A 263 -10.82 16.46 -38.66
N TRP A 264 -10.51 17.69 -38.26
CA TRP A 264 -9.27 18.00 -37.53
C TRP A 264 -9.26 17.40 -36.12
N GLY A 265 -10.40 17.41 -35.42
CA GLY A 265 -10.57 16.74 -34.14
C GLY A 265 -10.32 15.23 -34.24
N LYS A 266 -10.76 14.59 -35.34
CA LYS A 266 -10.47 13.17 -35.59
C LYS A 266 -8.97 12.93 -35.79
N VAL A 267 -8.29 13.77 -36.58
CA VAL A 267 -6.83 13.67 -36.78
C VAL A 267 -6.08 13.83 -35.45
N ILE A 268 -6.43 14.85 -34.66
CA ILE A 268 -5.85 15.07 -33.33
C ILE A 268 -6.14 13.87 -32.41
N GLY A 269 -7.34 13.29 -32.48
CA GLY A 269 -7.71 12.08 -31.73
C GLY A 269 -6.82 10.89 -32.06
N VAL A 270 -6.58 10.61 -33.34
CA VAL A 270 -5.70 9.52 -33.78
C VAL A 270 -4.26 9.75 -33.30
N LEU A 271 -3.74 10.97 -33.43
CA LEU A 271 -2.39 11.30 -32.94
C LEU A 271 -2.29 11.16 -31.41
N THR A 272 -3.27 11.68 -30.68
CA THR A 272 -3.31 11.64 -29.21
C THR A 272 -3.38 10.21 -28.70
N ALA A 273 -4.24 9.37 -29.29
CA ALA A 273 -4.34 7.95 -28.94
C ALA A 273 -3.01 7.20 -29.21
N SER A 274 -2.38 7.46 -30.37
CA SER A 274 -1.12 6.82 -30.75
C SER A 274 0.02 7.18 -29.79
N VAL A 275 0.13 8.48 -29.43
CA VAL A 275 1.12 8.95 -28.44
C VAL A 275 0.85 8.34 -27.07
N GLY A 276 -0.43 8.28 -26.64
CA GLY A 276 -0.82 7.73 -25.34
C GLY A 276 -0.40 6.27 -25.16
N VAL A 277 -0.69 5.41 -26.13
CA VAL A 277 -0.34 3.98 -26.07
C VAL A 277 1.17 3.77 -25.93
N LEU A 278 1.97 4.49 -26.72
CA LEU A 278 3.43 4.39 -26.66
C LEU A 278 3.98 4.93 -25.34
N PHE A 279 3.39 6.01 -24.83
CA PHE A 279 3.85 6.70 -23.63
C PHE A 279 3.58 5.88 -22.35
N PHE A 280 2.39 5.29 -22.20
CA PHE A 280 2.02 4.52 -21.00
C PHE A 280 2.75 3.17 -20.87
N ALA A 281 3.34 2.65 -21.95
CA ALA A 281 4.18 1.45 -21.90
C ALA A 281 5.44 1.66 -21.04
N ALA A 282 6.05 2.84 -21.09
CA ALA A 282 7.31 3.14 -20.41
C ALA A 282 7.21 3.08 -18.86
N PRO A 283 6.29 3.78 -18.16
CA PRO A 283 6.21 3.71 -16.70
C PRO A 283 5.82 2.31 -16.21
N ALA A 284 4.98 1.58 -16.96
CA ALA A 284 4.62 0.20 -16.64
C ALA A 284 5.85 -0.73 -16.68
N THR A 285 6.70 -0.61 -17.71
CA THR A 285 7.94 -1.42 -17.79
C THR A 285 8.96 -1.07 -16.71
N VAL A 286 9.10 0.21 -16.36
CA VAL A 286 9.98 0.67 -15.27
C VAL A 286 9.52 0.07 -13.94
N LEU A 287 8.22 0.22 -13.61
CA LEU A 287 7.67 -0.30 -12.37
C LEU A 287 7.78 -1.82 -12.29
N ALA A 288 7.50 -2.53 -13.39
CA ALA A 288 7.66 -3.98 -13.47
C ALA A 288 9.12 -4.44 -13.29
N THR A 289 10.08 -3.68 -13.84
CA THR A 289 11.51 -3.99 -13.72
C THR A 289 12.01 -3.77 -12.30
N ASN A 290 11.66 -2.64 -11.69
CA ASN A 290 12.03 -2.33 -10.30
C ASN A 290 11.37 -3.31 -9.33
N TYR A 291 10.11 -3.69 -9.56
CA TYR A 291 9.46 -4.76 -8.80
C TYR A 291 10.19 -6.10 -8.89
N LYS A 292 10.62 -6.50 -10.10
CA LYS A 292 11.41 -7.73 -10.29
C LYS A 292 12.75 -7.65 -9.56
N ILE A 293 13.43 -6.51 -9.59
CA ILE A 293 14.70 -6.29 -8.89
C ILE A 293 14.51 -6.38 -7.37
N ALA A 294 13.52 -5.67 -6.83
CA ALA A 294 13.19 -5.70 -5.40
C ALA A 294 12.86 -7.12 -4.92
N ARG A 295 12.06 -7.86 -5.70
CA ARG A 295 11.73 -9.26 -5.39
C ARG A 295 12.96 -10.18 -5.40
N ARG A 296 13.88 -9.99 -6.36
CA ARG A 296 15.15 -10.75 -6.40
C ARG A 296 16.04 -10.42 -5.21
N ARG A 297 16.18 -9.14 -4.85
CA ARG A 297 16.94 -8.71 -3.66
C ARG A 297 16.40 -9.36 -2.39
N LEU A 298 15.07 -9.37 -2.22
CA LEU A 298 14.42 -10.03 -1.08
C LEU A 298 14.70 -11.54 -1.08
N ALA A 299 14.57 -12.22 -2.22
CA ALA A 299 14.85 -13.64 -2.32
C ALA A 299 16.31 -13.99 -1.96
N SER A 300 17.27 -13.21 -2.46
CA SER A 300 18.69 -13.37 -2.12
C SER A 300 18.98 -13.10 -0.63
N ALA A 301 18.38 -12.06 -0.05
CA ALA A 301 18.51 -11.76 1.37
C ALA A 301 17.95 -12.89 2.26
N LEU A 302 16.79 -13.45 1.88
CA LEU A 302 16.19 -14.60 2.57
C LEU A 302 17.06 -15.86 2.44
N ALA A 303 17.69 -16.08 1.29
CA ALA A 303 18.63 -17.19 1.09
C ALA A 303 19.87 -17.04 1.97
N PHE A 304 20.49 -15.86 1.99
CA PHE A 304 21.66 -15.57 2.84
C PHE A 304 21.33 -15.75 4.32
N LYS A 305 20.18 -15.26 4.78
CA LYS A 305 19.72 -15.43 6.17
C LYS A 305 19.53 -16.90 6.55
N LYS A 306 19.06 -17.75 5.64
CA LYS A 306 18.95 -19.21 5.90
C LYS A 306 20.33 -19.86 6.04
N ILE A 307 21.32 -19.40 5.28
CA ILE A 307 22.70 -19.89 5.38
C ILE A 307 23.29 -19.48 6.74
N ASP A 308 23.17 -18.21 7.10
CA ASP A 308 23.71 -17.66 8.36
C ASP A 308 23.14 -18.33 9.63
N VAL A 309 21.84 -18.65 9.63
CA VAL A 309 21.22 -19.40 10.74
C VAL A 309 21.77 -20.82 10.82
N ARG A 310 22.01 -21.48 9.67
CA ARG A 310 22.56 -22.84 9.63
C ARG A 310 24.03 -22.86 10.08
N THR A 311 24.84 -21.91 9.64
CA THR A 311 26.26 -21.80 10.06
C THR A 311 26.36 -21.53 11.55
N THR A 312 25.57 -20.60 12.07
CA THR A 312 25.53 -20.26 13.50
C THR A 312 25.08 -21.45 14.36
N ALA A 313 24.03 -22.18 13.93
CA ALA A 313 23.58 -23.39 14.61
C ALA A 313 24.65 -24.50 14.60
N ALA A 314 25.36 -24.67 13.48
CA ALA A 314 26.43 -25.64 13.35
C ALA A 314 27.65 -25.30 14.24
N MET A 315 28.05 -24.03 14.31
CA MET A 315 29.12 -23.56 15.19
C MET A 315 28.80 -23.83 16.66
N MET A 316 27.57 -23.52 17.11
CA MET A 316 27.13 -23.82 18.48
C MET A 316 27.12 -25.33 18.79
N ALA A 317 26.71 -26.17 17.84
CA ALA A 317 26.72 -27.62 18.02
C ALA A 317 28.15 -28.17 18.17
N GLN A 318 29.12 -27.67 17.39
CA GLN A 318 30.52 -28.03 17.54
C GLN A 318 31.09 -27.61 18.90
N GLU A 319 30.75 -26.43 19.39
CA GLU A 319 31.23 -25.95 20.69
C GLU A 319 30.70 -26.80 21.85
N ARG A 320 29.43 -27.23 21.80
CA ARG A 320 28.86 -28.16 22.80
C ARG A 320 29.60 -29.51 22.81
N LEU A 321 29.86 -30.07 21.63
CA LEU A 321 30.64 -31.31 21.51
C LEU A 321 32.07 -31.17 22.02
N LYS A 322 32.73 -30.03 21.78
CA LYS A 322 34.05 -29.74 22.36
C LYS A 322 34.00 -29.71 23.89
N LYS A 323 32.97 -29.10 24.49
CA LYS A 323 32.78 -29.08 25.96
C LYS A 323 32.51 -30.47 26.53
N GLU A 324 31.69 -31.29 25.87
CA GLU A 324 31.48 -32.68 26.29
C GLU A 324 32.76 -33.51 26.19
N MET A 325 33.59 -33.30 25.17
CA MET A 325 34.89 -33.97 25.05
C MET A 325 35.89 -33.55 26.12
N THR A 326 36.01 -32.25 26.43
CA THR A 326 36.94 -31.80 27.48
C THR A 326 36.51 -32.29 28.85
N LEU A 327 35.20 -32.37 29.12
CA LEU A 327 34.65 -33.01 30.31
C LEU A 327 34.95 -34.52 30.35
N ALA A 328 34.78 -35.22 29.22
CA ALA A 328 35.10 -36.65 29.12
C ALA A 328 36.60 -36.93 29.29
N ASP A 329 37.50 -36.10 28.75
CA ASP A 329 38.95 -36.25 28.94
C ASP A 329 39.39 -35.94 30.38
N ARG A 330 38.74 -34.99 31.08
CA ARG A 330 38.96 -34.79 32.53
C ARG A 330 38.57 -36.02 33.35
N HIS A 331 37.42 -36.63 33.05
CA HIS A 331 37.01 -37.89 33.68
C HIS A 331 37.92 -39.08 33.32
N ARG A 332 38.50 -39.09 32.11
CA ARG A 332 39.46 -40.10 31.69
C ARG A 332 40.77 -40.04 32.49
N ASN A 333 41.27 -38.84 32.80
CA ASN A 333 42.45 -38.66 33.66
C ASN A 333 42.21 -39.07 35.11
N SER A 334 40.95 -39.15 35.58
CA SER A 334 40.63 -39.64 36.93
C SER A 334 40.36 -41.14 37.01
N ASN A 335 39.83 -41.78 35.95
CA ASN A 335 39.31 -43.17 36.02
C ASN A 335 39.82 -44.16 34.95
N GLY A 336 40.79 -43.80 34.09
CA GLY A 336 41.60 -44.77 33.34
C GLY A 336 40.94 -45.57 32.20
N ARG A 337 39.64 -45.42 31.87
CA ARG A 337 38.95 -46.04 30.71
C ARG A 337 37.73 -45.16 30.35
N VAL A 338 37.36 -44.83 29.11
CA VAL A 338 36.73 -45.61 28.01
C VAL A 338 36.62 -44.67 26.77
N GLY A 339 36.70 -45.09 25.50
CA GLY A 339 35.51 -45.36 24.67
C GLY A 339 35.60 -44.84 23.21
N PHE A 340 35.59 -45.75 22.25
CA PHE A 340 35.69 -45.50 20.79
C PHE A 340 34.50 -44.71 20.17
N THR A 341 33.42 -44.52 20.92
CA THR A 341 32.12 -43.99 20.47
C THR A 341 32.09 -42.47 20.29
N THR A 342 32.86 -41.71 21.08
CA THR A 342 32.84 -40.23 21.06
C THR A 342 33.59 -39.66 19.85
N LYS A 343 34.71 -40.27 19.44
CA LYS A 343 35.46 -39.87 18.22
C LYS A 343 34.64 -40.02 16.94
N ARG A 344 33.79 -41.06 16.85
CA ARG A 344 32.87 -41.27 15.71
C ARG A 344 31.79 -40.17 15.62
N LYS A 345 31.29 -39.66 16.75
CA LYS A 345 30.33 -38.55 16.76
C LYS A 345 30.96 -37.25 16.23
N LEU A 346 32.21 -36.97 16.59
CA LEU A 346 32.91 -35.77 16.10
C LEU A 346 33.16 -35.81 14.60
N LYS A 347 33.59 -36.97 14.06
CA LYS A 347 33.81 -37.14 12.62
C LYS A 347 32.54 -36.91 11.80
N LYS A 348 31.40 -37.45 12.25
CA LYS A 348 30.09 -37.22 11.60
C LYS A 348 29.65 -35.77 11.64
N VAL A 349 29.92 -35.04 12.73
CA VAL A 349 29.54 -33.62 12.85
C VAL A 349 30.43 -32.72 11.99
N CYS A 350 31.74 -33.00 11.90
CA CYS A 350 32.65 -32.33 10.97
C CYS A 350 32.32 -32.61 9.50
N GLU A 351 31.97 -33.85 9.15
CA GLU A 351 31.53 -34.21 7.79
C GLU A 351 30.23 -33.49 7.40
N PHE A 352 29.25 -33.41 8.32
CA PHE A 352 27.99 -32.67 8.12
C PHE A 352 28.18 -31.16 7.93
N THR A 353 29.19 -30.57 8.59
CA THR A 353 29.54 -29.14 8.41
C THR A 353 30.24 -28.89 7.07
N PHE A 354 31.11 -29.82 6.64
CA PHE A 354 31.80 -29.70 5.35
C PHE A 354 30.89 -29.97 4.14
N GLU A 355 29.94 -30.91 4.23
CA GLU A 355 28.95 -31.14 3.17
C GLU A 355 27.99 -29.96 2.99
N GLY A 356 27.65 -29.25 4.08
CA GLY A 356 26.85 -28.02 4.02
C GLY A 356 27.53 -26.85 3.30
N PHE A 357 28.87 -26.85 3.21
CA PHE A 357 29.65 -25.86 2.47
C PHE A 357 29.87 -26.22 0.99
N ARG A 358 29.65 -27.50 0.61
CA ARG A 358 30.04 -28.02 -0.71
C ARG A 358 28.91 -28.02 -1.74
N ARG A 359 27.68 -27.69 -1.34
CA ARG A 359 26.54 -27.58 -2.27
C ARG A 359 26.13 -26.10 -2.41
N PRO A 360 26.37 -25.49 -3.58
CA PRO A 360 25.92 -24.13 -3.87
C PRO A 360 24.39 -24.01 -3.87
#